data_AF-A0A3A5VX11-F1
#
_entry.id   AF-A0A3A5VX11-F1
#
_cell.length_a   1.000
_cell.length_b   1.000
_cell.length_c   1.000
_cell.angle_alpha   90.00
_cell.angle_beta   90.00
_cell.angle_gamma   90.00
#
_symmetry.space_group_name_H-M   'P 1'
#
loop_
_entity.id
_entity.type
_entity.pdbx_description
1 polymer ?
#
loop_
_entity_poly.entity_id
_entity_poly.type
_entity_poly.pdbx_seq_one_letter_code
_entity_poly.pdbx_strand_id
1 'polypeptide(L)'
;MAGTDFFIRPATGTTSSDWVRIPNCDIHVRLTRRLTRTIIRGGEGDNLHDEGSESTVYTIRGEISLEEYKRILAMFRSGQPYIHDPFEERDVKVLFSVMEYEGSSESFMFELIEDIV
;
A
#
# COMPACT_ATOMS: atom_id res chain seq x y z
N MET A 1 22.00 -5.12 -0.07
CA MET A 1 21.21 -4.28 0.86
C MET A 1 20.05 -5.13 1.29
N ALA A 2 19.86 -5.35 2.59
CA ALA A 2 18.72 -6.15 3.06
C ALA A 2 17.44 -5.36 2.79
N GLY A 3 16.39 -6.01 2.28
CA GLY A 3 15.09 -5.37 2.07
C GLY A 3 14.41 -5.04 3.39
N THR A 4 13.33 -4.28 3.33
CA THR A 4 12.55 -3.89 4.51
C THR A 4 11.51 -4.98 4.82
N ASP A 5 11.29 -5.27 6.10
CA ASP A 5 10.22 -6.18 6.49
C ASP A 5 8.85 -5.50 6.28
N PHE A 6 7.95 -6.19 5.60
CA PHE A 6 6.58 -5.76 5.39
C PHE A 6 5.64 -6.51 6.33
N PHE A 7 4.69 -5.80 6.95
CA PHE A 7 3.72 -6.38 7.88
C PHE A 7 2.30 -6.09 7.43
N ILE A 8 1.48 -7.15 7.37
CA ILE A 8 0.06 -7.05 7.00
C ILE A 8 -0.79 -7.97 7.87
N ARG A 9 -1.99 -7.53 8.24
CA ARG A 9 -2.98 -8.33 8.97
C ARG A 9 -4.39 -8.15 8.39
N PRO A 10 -5.28 -9.15 8.53
CA PRO A 10 -6.68 -8.99 8.17
C PRO A 10 -7.39 -7.99 9.08
N ALA A 11 -8.48 -7.38 8.61
CA ALA A 11 -9.30 -6.43 9.38
C ALA A 11 -9.79 -6.99 10.72
N THR A 12 -10.09 -8.30 10.75
CA THR A 12 -10.61 -9.01 11.93
C THR A 12 -9.51 -9.36 12.94
N GLY A 13 -8.24 -9.27 12.56
CA GLY A 13 -7.12 -9.57 13.44
C GLY A 13 -6.87 -8.41 14.39
N THR A 14 -6.85 -8.66 15.69
CA THR A 14 -6.68 -7.63 16.73
C THR A 14 -5.49 -7.90 17.64
N THR A 15 -4.75 -8.98 17.40
CA THR A 15 -3.65 -9.44 18.25
C THR A 15 -2.32 -9.43 17.50
N SER A 16 -1.21 -9.48 18.23
CA SER A 16 0.14 -9.53 17.64
C SER A 16 0.37 -10.76 16.75
N SER A 17 -0.31 -11.87 17.01
CA SER A 17 -0.24 -13.10 16.21
C SER A 17 -0.93 -13.02 14.84
N ASP A 18 -1.80 -12.03 14.63
CA ASP A 18 -2.51 -11.87 13.36
C ASP A 18 -1.63 -11.27 12.26
N TRP A 19 -0.51 -10.64 12.64
CA TRP A 19 0.43 -10.04 11.71
C TRP A 19 1.19 -11.10 10.92
N VAL A 20 1.16 -10.93 9.60
CA VAL A 20 2.02 -11.63 8.66
C VAL A 20 3.22 -10.74 8.40
N ARG A 21 4.41 -11.26 8.72
CA ARG A 21 5.69 -10.63 8.39
C ARG A 21 6.20 -11.24 7.08
N ILE A 22 6.47 -10.40 6.09
CA ILE A 22 7.13 -10.75 4.84
C ILE A 22 8.52 -10.08 4.85
N PRO A 23 9.61 -10.84 5.01
CA PRO A 23 10.93 -10.27 5.16
C PRO A 23 11.52 -9.81 3.80
N ASN A 24 12.50 -8.91 3.86
CA ASN A 24 13.33 -8.52 2.70
C ASN A 24 12.56 -8.00 1.47
N CYS A 25 11.49 -7.24 1.67
CA CYS A 25 10.73 -6.64 0.58
C CYS A 25 11.42 -5.39 0.00
N ASP A 26 11.24 -5.18 -1.29
CA ASP A 26 11.38 -3.88 -1.94
C ASP A 26 10.05 -3.13 -1.81
N ILE A 27 10.07 -2.01 -1.09
CA ILE A 27 8.86 -1.23 -0.79
C ILE A 27 9.00 0.16 -1.39
N HIS A 28 8.06 0.50 -2.26
CA HIS A 28 7.95 1.82 -2.86
C HIS A 28 6.64 2.48 -2.42
N VAL A 29 6.72 3.71 -1.93
CA VAL A 29 5.53 4.48 -1.52
C VAL A 29 5.40 5.71 -2.39
N ARG A 30 4.20 5.95 -2.89
CA ARG A 30 3.84 7.11 -3.69
C ARG A 30 2.73 7.88 -3.01
N LEU A 31 3.03 9.10 -2.58
CA LEU A 31 2.08 10.03 -1.99
C LEU A 31 1.71 11.06 -3.05
N THR A 32 0.42 11.29 -3.24
CA THR A 32 -0.08 12.30 -4.17
C THR A 32 -1.16 13.14 -3.50
N ARG A 33 -1.14 14.44 -3.75
CA ARG A 33 -2.21 15.34 -3.34
C ARG A 33 -3.07 15.72 -4.52
N ARG A 34 -4.36 15.91 -4.25
CA ARG A 34 -5.30 16.44 -5.23
C ARG A 34 -5.13 17.96 -5.32
N LEU A 35 -4.60 18.40 -6.46
CA LEU A 35 -4.35 19.81 -6.76
C LEU A 35 -5.26 20.27 -7.91
N THR A 36 -5.91 21.41 -7.73
CA THR A 36 -6.63 22.11 -8.80
C THR A 36 -5.83 23.33 -9.25
N ARG A 37 -5.50 23.39 -10.55
CA ARG A 37 -4.79 24.50 -11.17
C ARG A 37 -5.72 25.30 -12.06
N THR A 38 -5.83 26.60 -11.83
CA THR A 38 -6.65 27.51 -12.63
C THR A 38 -5.76 28.49 -13.39
N ILE A 39 -5.80 28.42 -14.72
CA ILE A 39 -5.06 29.35 -15.60
C ILE A 39 -5.98 30.53 -15.94
N ILE A 40 -5.60 31.74 -15.52
CA ILE A 40 -6.36 32.96 -15.82
C ILE A 40 -5.93 33.50 -17.20
N ARG A 41 -6.86 33.55 -18.17
CA ARG A 41 -6.58 34.12 -19.50
C ARG A 41 -6.89 35.62 -19.52
N GLY A 42 -5.89 36.45 -19.86
CA GLY A 42 -6.05 37.89 -20.07
C GLY A 42 -5.35 38.81 -19.06
N GLY A 43 -4.57 38.28 -18.12
CA GLY A 43 -3.79 39.09 -17.19
C GLY A 43 -3.22 38.25 -16.05
N GLU A 44 -1.96 37.83 -16.24
CA GLU A 44 -0.99 37.20 -15.33
C GLU A 44 -1.51 36.59 -14.01
N GLY A 45 -1.73 35.28 -14.01
CA GLY A 45 -1.92 34.52 -12.77
C GLY A 45 -2.08 33.02 -13.00
N ASP A 46 -1.34 32.25 -12.23
CA ASP A 46 -1.50 30.80 -12.08
C ASP A 46 -1.91 30.52 -10.63
N ASN A 47 -3.15 30.08 -10.43
CA ASN A 47 -3.64 29.74 -9.10
C ASN A 47 -3.56 28.23 -8.92
N LEU A 48 -2.79 27.80 -7.91
CA LEU A 48 -2.74 26.42 -7.46
C LEU A 48 -3.50 26.30 -6.13
N HIS A 49 -4.49 25.42 -6.10
CA HIS A 49 -5.27 25.11 -4.90
C HIS A 49 -5.04 23.65 -4.49
N ASP A 50 -4.58 23.43 -3.25
CA ASP A 50 -4.50 22.10 -2.64
C ASP A 50 -5.87 21.78 -2.02
N GLU A 51 -6.49 20.70 -2.48
CA GLU A 51 -7.81 20.27 -1.99
C GLU A 51 -7.73 19.51 -0.67
N GLY A 52 -6.53 19.30 -0.12
CA GLY A 52 -6.32 18.64 1.17
C GLY A 52 -6.65 17.15 1.17
N SER A 53 -6.89 16.56 0.00
CA SER A 53 -7.07 15.12 -0.18
C SER A 53 -5.77 14.49 -0.63
N GLU A 54 -5.28 13.55 0.18
CA GLU A 54 -4.07 12.77 -0.07
C GLU A 54 -4.45 11.36 -0.53
N SER A 55 -3.61 10.78 -1.38
CA SER A 55 -3.70 9.38 -1.79
C SER A 55 -2.32 8.77 -1.70
N THR A 56 -2.20 7.76 -0.85
CA THR A 56 -0.99 6.98 -0.65
C THR A 56 -1.14 5.62 -1.34
N VAL A 57 -0.17 5.29 -2.18
CA VAL A 57 -0.06 3.98 -2.85
C VAL A 57 1.23 3.32 -2.43
N TYR A 58 1.12 2.10 -1.91
CA TYR A 58 2.26 1.24 -1.56
C TYR A 58 2.41 0.17 -2.63
N THR A 59 3.61 0.02 -3.17
CA THR A 59 3.98 -1.10 -4.03
C THR A 59 5.01 -1.95 -3.32
N ILE A 60 4.66 -3.20 -3.04
CA ILE A 60 5.49 -4.14 -2.28
C ILE A 60 5.89 -5.25 -3.23
N ARG A 61 7.20 -5.52 -3.33
CA ARG A 61 7.77 -6.61 -4.12
C ARG A 61 8.67 -7.46 -3.25
N GLY A 62 8.70 -8.76 -3.53
CA GLY A 62 9.57 -9.68 -2.82
C GLY A 62 9.31 -11.12 -3.24
N GLU A 63 9.69 -12.05 -2.37
CA GLU A 63 9.49 -13.49 -2.56
C GLU A 63 8.69 -14.03 -1.39
N ILE A 64 7.67 -14.85 -1.69
CA ILE A 64 6.86 -15.55 -0.69
C ILE A 64 6.52 -16.96 -1.17
N SER A 65 6.43 -17.89 -0.22
CA SER A 65 5.98 -19.24 -0.53
C SER A 65 4.53 -19.26 -1.03
N LEU A 66 4.15 -20.32 -1.74
CA LEU A 66 2.76 -20.53 -2.19
C LEU A 66 1.75 -20.55 -1.02
N GLU A 67 2.18 -21.02 0.15
CA GLU A 67 1.33 -21.05 1.36
C GLU A 67 1.07 -19.63 1.88
N GLU A 68 2.11 -18.80 1.98
CA GLU A 68 1.99 -17.39 2.37
C GLU A 68 1.15 -16.63 1.34
N TYR A 69 1.38 -16.85 0.04
CA TYR A 69 0.57 -16.25 -1.00
C TYR A 69 -0.92 -16.57 -0.81
N LYS A 70 -1.29 -17.83 -0.55
CA LYS A 70 -2.69 -18.21 -0.28
C LYS A 70 -3.26 -17.51 0.95
N ARG A 71 -2.45 -17.30 1.99
CA ARG A 71 -2.85 -16.55 3.20
C ARG A 71 -3.13 -15.09 2.87
N ILE A 72 -2.29 -14.43 2.08
CA ILE A 72 -2.51 -13.03 1.66
C ILE A 72 -3.68 -12.93 0.67
N LEU A 73 -3.85 -13.90 -0.23
CA LEU A 73 -4.99 -13.98 -1.16
C LEU A 73 -6.34 -14.03 -0.41
N ALA A 74 -6.39 -14.71 0.74
CA ALA A 74 -7.58 -14.70 1.58
C ALA A 74 -7.89 -13.30 2.14
N MET A 75 -6.85 -12.50 2.48
CA MET A 75 -7.02 -11.11 2.91
C MET A 75 -7.48 -10.21 1.77
N PHE A 76 -6.91 -10.39 0.57
CA PHE A 76 -7.36 -9.69 -0.63
C PHE A 76 -8.86 -9.90 -0.88
N ARG A 77 -9.36 -11.14 -0.70
CA ARG A 77 -10.78 -11.45 -0.90
C ARG A 77 -11.68 -11.03 0.26
N SER A 78 -11.15 -10.82 1.46
CA SER A 78 -11.94 -10.40 2.63
C SER A 78 -12.09 -8.88 2.77
N GLY A 79 -11.34 -8.09 1.98
CA GLY A 79 -11.55 -6.66 1.84
C GLY A 79 -10.38 -5.82 2.35
N GLN A 80 -10.56 -5.12 3.47
CA GLN A 80 -9.71 -4.02 3.93
C GLN A 80 -8.70 -4.46 5.02
N PRO A 81 -7.51 -4.98 4.67
CA PRO A 81 -6.47 -5.28 5.65
C PRO A 81 -5.89 -4.01 6.29
N TYR A 82 -5.05 -4.23 7.30
CA TYR A 82 -4.16 -3.21 7.85
C TYR A 82 -2.72 -3.59 7.55
N ILE A 83 -1.90 -2.59 7.24
CA ILE A 83 -0.44 -2.71 7.20
C ILE A 83 0.17 -1.90 8.31
N HIS A 84 1.39 -2.27 8.71
CA HIS A 84 2.24 -1.38 9.49
C HIS A 84 3.04 -0.55 8.49
N ASP A 85 2.85 0.78 8.50
CA ASP A 85 3.54 1.67 7.59
C ASP A 85 5.07 1.54 7.80
N PRO A 86 5.82 1.18 6.76
CA PRO A 86 7.25 0.92 6.88
C PRO A 86 8.11 2.17 7.11
N PHE A 87 7.53 3.38 6.99
CA PHE A 87 8.23 4.65 7.09
C PHE A 87 7.63 5.62 8.12
N GLU A 88 6.36 5.46 8.50
CA GLU A 88 5.66 6.35 9.44
C GLU A 88 5.30 5.69 10.79
N GLU A 89 5.73 4.44 11.03
CA GLU A 89 5.54 3.69 12.29
C GLU A 89 4.08 3.66 12.79
N ARG A 90 3.12 3.70 11.86
CA ARG A 90 1.68 3.71 12.15
C ARG A 90 0.96 2.58 11.43
N ASP A 91 -0.09 2.05 12.06
CA ASP A 91 -0.97 1.11 11.38
C ASP A 91 -1.92 1.87 10.47
N VAL A 92 -1.94 1.51 9.19
CA VAL A 92 -2.83 2.12 8.20
C VAL A 92 -3.76 1.08 7.60
N LYS A 93 -5.01 1.50 7.39
CA LYS A 93 -6.02 0.70 6.72
C LYS A 93 -5.82 0.84 5.22
N VAL A 94 -5.83 -0.27 4.48
CA VAL A 94 -5.56 -0.24 3.04
C VAL A 94 -6.52 -1.15 2.28
N LEU A 95 -6.59 -0.96 0.97
CA LEU A 95 -7.21 -1.89 0.02
C LEU A 95 -6.18 -2.38 -0.97
N PHE A 96 -6.31 -3.64 -1.39
CA PHE A 96 -5.57 -4.13 -2.55
C PHE A 96 -6.15 -3.55 -3.84
N SER A 97 -5.29 -2.86 -4.59
CA SER A 97 -5.54 -2.45 -5.98
C SER A 97 -5.11 -3.55 -6.95
N VAL A 98 -3.93 -4.14 -6.71
CA VAL A 98 -3.34 -5.19 -7.56
C VAL A 98 -2.67 -6.26 -6.69
N MET A 99 -2.75 -7.51 -7.15
CA MET A 99 -2.02 -8.65 -6.59
C MET A 99 -1.49 -9.53 -7.71
N GLU A 100 -0.18 -9.72 -7.75
CA GLU A 100 0.52 -10.59 -8.70
C GLU A 100 1.38 -11.61 -7.95
N TYR A 101 1.50 -12.81 -8.52
CA TYR A 101 2.35 -13.88 -8.02
C TYR A 101 2.84 -14.76 -9.17
N GLU A 102 4.16 -14.92 -9.27
CA GLU A 102 4.81 -15.79 -10.25
C GLU A 102 5.16 -17.11 -9.57
N GLY A 103 4.48 -18.19 -9.96
CA GLY A 103 4.65 -19.50 -9.32
C GLY A 103 6.00 -20.16 -9.59
N SER A 104 6.74 -19.70 -10.60
CA SER A 104 8.05 -20.28 -10.95
C SER A 104 9.18 -19.73 -10.09
N SER A 105 9.14 -18.44 -9.75
CA SER A 105 10.17 -17.74 -8.96
C SER A 105 9.71 -17.41 -7.55
N GLU A 106 8.45 -17.69 -7.21
CA GLU A 106 7.83 -17.32 -5.94
C GLU A 106 7.80 -15.79 -5.69
N SER A 107 8.03 -14.99 -6.73
CA SER A 107 8.03 -13.54 -6.64
C SER A 107 6.62 -12.98 -6.66
N PHE A 108 6.34 -11.96 -5.84
CA PHE A 108 5.05 -11.30 -5.77
C PHE A 108 5.17 -9.79 -6.01
N MET A 109 4.04 -9.17 -6.38
CA MET A 109 3.85 -7.73 -6.32
C MET A 109 2.46 -7.40 -5.80
N PHE A 110 2.38 -6.58 -4.75
CA PHE A 110 1.13 -6.05 -4.23
C PHE A 110 1.09 -4.54 -4.42
N GLU A 111 -0.03 -4.04 -4.92
CA GLU A 111 -0.35 -2.61 -4.88
C GLU A 111 -1.47 -2.38 -3.87
N LEU A 112 -1.19 -1.55 -2.87
CA LEU A 112 -2.12 -1.21 -1.79
C LEU A 112 -2.40 0.29 -1.82
N ILE A 113 -3.65 0.67 -1.62
CA ILE A 113 -4.07 2.07 -1.52
C ILE A 113 -4.58 2.32 -0.10
N GLU A 114 -4.08 3.39 0.54
CA GLU A 114 -4.55 3.79 1.87
C GLU A 114 -6.03 4.19 1.83
N ASP A 115 -6.81 3.64 2.77
CA ASP A 115 -8.21 3.99 3.01
C ASP A 115 -8.27 5.18 3.96
N ILE A 116 -8.26 6.39 3.39
CA ILE A 116 -8.38 7.64 4.14
C ILE A 116 -9.86 8.04 4.15
N VAL A 117 -10.46 8.09 5.35
CA VAL A 117 -11.85 8.50 5.61
C VAL A 117 -11.90 9.91 6.15
#